data_AF-A0A9D8L380-F1
#
_entry.id   AF-A0A9D8L380-F1
#
_cell.length_a   1.000
_cell.length_b   1.000
_cell.length_c   1.000
_cell.angle_alpha   90.00
_cell.angle_beta   90.00
_cell.angle_gamma   90.00
#
_symmetry.space_group_name_H-M   'P 1'
#
loop_
_entity.id
_entity.type
_entity.pdbx_description
1 polymer ?
#
loop_
_entity_poly.entity_id
_entity_poly.type
_entity_poly.pdbx_seq_one_letter_code
_entity_poly.pdbx_strand_id
1 'polypeptide(L)'
;CIRLSRSDMTIRTAILEARWIWGDKPLADELQTRFDAEVVAGTGPEFIAAKLAERDERHRQQGASRYLVEPNVKDGKGGLRDLHTLFWIAKYFYRVRSREDLVKAGVFSRPELQRFRKCEDFLWAVRCHLHFMTGRAEERLSFDLQRGMAMRLGYTSHPGMREVERFMKHYFLVAKEVGDLTRIFCAALEEDHGKPVPVLNRVFGIGRRKVHKIPGTTDFIVDNSRINVAGDKVFERDPVNLIRFFHLADRNNLDFHPHATQLAARSHGLIDQALRESPEANRLFVEVLSSRNQPEIVLRAMNETGVLGKFVPEFGRIVSMMQFSMYHHYTVDEHLIRAIGMLAEIERGEHAEQHPLASEVFPSIQDRTVVYVALFVHDIAKGRVEDHSVAGARVARKLGPRFGLTPVQVETVAWLVEQHLTMSMTAQSRDLADRKTILDFAAVVQSLERMKMLLVLTIADIKAVGPGVWNGWKGQLLRTLYYETEPVLTGGHSQVSRDRRVAAAQLEL
;
A
#
# COMPACT_ATOMS: atom_id res chain seq x y z
N CYS A 1 2.81 21.16 -36.75
CA CYS A 1 3.32 20.69 -35.43
C CYS A 1 3.20 21.75 -34.33
N ILE A 2 3.80 22.93 -34.48
CA ILE A 2 3.82 23.98 -33.43
C ILE A 2 2.42 24.38 -32.95
N ARG A 3 1.51 24.76 -33.87
CA ARG A 3 0.13 25.15 -33.54
C ARG A 3 -0.61 24.10 -32.71
N LEU A 4 -0.52 22.82 -33.10
CA LEU A 4 -1.17 21.71 -32.40
C LEU A 4 -0.54 21.43 -31.03
N SER A 5 0.78 21.61 -30.91
CA SER A 5 1.48 21.45 -29.63
C SER A 5 1.07 22.50 -28.60
N ARG A 6 0.59 23.68 -29.03
CA ARG A 6 0.04 24.69 -28.10
C ARG A 6 -1.31 24.26 -27.52
N SER A 7 -2.17 23.63 -28.33
CA SER A 7 -3.53 23.26 -27.94
C SER A 7 -3.68 21.87 -27.31
N ASP A 8 -2.74 20.95 -27.55
CA ASP A 8 -2.87 19.55 -27.13
C ASP A 8 -1.59 19.05 -26.45
N MET A 9 -1.73 18.64 -25.18
CA MET A 9 -0.61 18.17 -24.34
C MET A 9 -0.03 16.82 -24.81
N THR A 10 -0.85 15.97 -25.41
CA THR A 10 -0.42 14.68 -26.00
C THR A 10 0.46 14.94 -27.21
N ILE A 11 0.02 15.81 -28.13
CA ILE A 11 0.82 16.21 -29.29
C ILE A 11 2.09 16.92 -28.85
N ARG A 12 1.99 17.82 -27.87
CA ARG A 12 3.15 18.50 -27.27
C ARG A 12 4.20 17.50 -26.76
N THR A 13 3.76 16.42 -26.13
CA THR A 13 4.66 15.35 -25.63
C THR A 13 5.26 14.53 -26.77
N ALA A 14 4.48 14.21 -27.81
CA ALA A 14 4.97 13.50 -28.99
C ALA A 14 6.06 14.29 -29.73
N ILE A 15 5.89 15.61 -29.87
CA ILE A 15 6.93 16.47 -30.47
C ILE A 15 8.14 16.60 -29.55
N LEU A 16 7.94 16.69 -28.23
CA LEU A 16 9.04 16.69 -27.25
C LEU A 16 9.91 15.43 -27.39
N GLU A 17 9.33 14.28 -27.71
CA GLU A 17 10.04 13.01 -27.87
C GLU A 17 10.59 12.74 -29.28
N ALA A 18 10.36 13.65 -30.23
CA ALA A 18 10.77 13.46 -31.61
C ALA A 18 12.28 13.16 -31.72
N ARG A 19 12.61 12.22 -32.61
CA ARG A 19 13.98 11.84 -32.95
C ARG A 19 14.11 11.87 -34.46
N TRP A 20 15.14 12.52 -34.97
CA TRP A 20 15.48 12.42 -36.37
C TRP A 20 16.04 11.02 -36.66
N ILE A 21 15.42 10.32 -37.60
CA ILE A 21 15.85 8.99 -38.06
C ILE A 21 16.42 9.10 -39.48
N TRP A 22 15.68 9.76 -40.38
CA TRP A 22 16.05 9.95 -41.78
C TRP A 22 15.27 11.14 -42.38
N GLY A 23 15.74 11.67 -43.52
CA GLY A 23 15.10 12.78 -44.25
C GLY A 23 15.81 14.13 -44.07
N ASP A 24 15.10 15.22 -44.38
CA ASP A 24 15.61 16.60 -44.30
C ASP A 24 15.94 16.99 -42.85
N LYS A 25 17.24 17.04 -42.54
CA LYS A 25 17.75 17.38 -41.22
C LYS A 25 17.54 18.86 -40.85
N PRO A 26 17.83 19.85 -41.73
CA PRO A 26 17.48 21.25 -41.50
C PRO A 26 16.03 21.45 -41.06
N LEU A 27 15.07 20.77 -41.70
CA LEU A 27 13.65 20.87 -41.32
C LEU A 27 13.38 20.31 -39.91
N ALA A 28 14.01 19.20 -39.55
CA ALA A 28 13.90 18.62 -38.21
C ALA A 28 14.51 19.54 -37.14
N ASP A 29 15.66 20.15 -37.43
CA ASP A 29 16.33 21.10 -36.55
C ASP A 29 15.51 22.40 -36.40
N GLU A 30 14.86 22.88 -37.46
CA GLU A 30 13.92 24.01 -37.42
C GLU A 30 12.73 23.68 -36.50
N LEU A 31 12.10 22.51 -36.69
CA LEU A 31 10.99 22.07 -35.85
C LEU A 31 11.37 22.06 -34.37
N GLN A 32 12.53 21.50 -34.03
CA GLN A 32 13.00 21.41 -32.65
C GLN A 32 13.27 22.80 -32.06
N THR A 33 13.98 23.65 -32.81
CA THR A 33 14.31 25.02 -32.39
C THR A 33 13.05 25.84 -32.14
N ARG A 34 12.09 25.78 -33.08
CA ARG A 34 10.81 26.48 -32.96
C ARG A 34 9.98 25.91 -31.82
N PHE A 35 9.92 24.60 -31.65
CA PHE A 35 9.20 24.00 -30.53
C PHE A 35 9.75 24.47 -29.17
N ASP A 36 11.08 24.48 -29.03
CA ASP A 36 11.74 24.91 -27.80
C ASP A 36 11.48 26.38 -27.45
N ALA A 37 11.46 27.26 -28.47
CA ALA A 37 11.24 28.70 -28.32
C ALA A 37 9.76 29.10 -28.22
N GLU A 38 8.89 28.48 -29.02
CA GLU A 38 7.51 28.90 -29.23
C GLU A 38 6.47 28.16 -28.37
N VAL A 39 6.85 27.01 -27.80
CA VAL A 39 5.95 26.15 -27.01
C VAL A 39 6.52 25.92 -25.63
N VAL A 40 7.77 25.46 -25.52
CA VAL A 40 8.34 25.02 -24.23
C VAL A 40 8.77 26.21 -23.36
N ALA A 41 9.26 27.30 -23.96
CA ALA A 41 9.68 28.48 -23.22
C ALA A 41 8.51 29.09 -22.44
N GLY A 42 8.66 29.23 -21.12
CA GLY A 42 7.66 29.86 -20.25
C GLY A 42 6.45 29.00 -19.87
N THR A 43 6.32 27.77 -20.37
CA THR A 43 5.15 26.90 -20.11
C THR A 43 5.47 25.67 -19.26
N GLY A 44 6.68 25.58 -18.71
CA GLY A 44 7.13 24.47 -17.85
C GLY A 44 6.15 24.11 -16.72
N PRO A 45 5.67 25.09 -15.93
CA PRO A 45 4.76 24.80 -14.84
C PRO A 45 3.38 24.27 -15.28
N GLU A 46 2.84 24.75 -16.39
CA GLU A 46 1.61 24.22 -17.00
C GLU A 46 1.81 22.75 -17.42
N PHE A 47 2.94 22.46 -18.06
CA PHE A 47 3.28 21.11 -18.50
C PHE A 47 3.42 20.13 -17.33
N ILE A 48 4.11 20.54 -16.25
CA ILE A 48 4.24 19.74 -15.03
C ILE A 48 2.88 19.39 -14.46
N ALA A 49 2.02 20.39 -14.27
CA ALA A 49 0.69 20.17 -13.70
C ALA A 49 -0.15 19.23 -14.57
N ALA A 50 -0.13 19.40 -15.89
CA ALA A 50 -0.84 18.53 -16.81
C ALA A 50 -0.33 17.08 -16.74
N LYS A 51 1.00 16.87 -16.70
CA LYS A 51 1.58 15.52 -16.62
C LYS A 51 1.35 14.81 -15.29
N LEU A 52 1.36 15.54 -14.19
CA LEU A 52 0.97 14.98 -12.90
C LEU A 52 -0.53 14.63 -12.86
N ALA A 53 -1.40 15.47 -13.44
CA ALA A 53 -2.82 15.17 -13.54
C ALA A 53 -3.11 13.94 -14.44
N GLU A 54 -2.46 13.83 -15.61
CA GLU A 54 -2.53 12.65 -16.47
C GLU A 54 -2.08 11.38 -15.74
N ARG A 55 -1.02 11.48 -14.92
CA ARG A 55 -0.52 10.38 -14.10
C ARG A 55 -1.56 9.94 -13.08
N ASP A 56 -2.13 10.88 -12.34
CA ASP A 56 -3.08 10.60 -11.25
C ASP A 56 -4.40 10.02 -11.79
N GLU A 57 -4.87 10.52 -12.94
CA GLU A 57 -6.02 9.96 -13.66
C GLU A 57 -5.81 8.50 -14.04
N ARG A 58 -4.68 8.21 -14.68
CA ARG A 58 -4.31 6.84 -15.08
C ARG A 58 -4.21 5.90 -13.88
N HIS A 59 -3.59 6.35 -12.78
CA HIS A 59 -3.53 5.55 -11.55
C HIS A 59 -4.93 5.27 -10.98
N ARG A 60 -5.87 6.22 -11.08
CA ARG A 60 -7.26 5.99 -10.66
C ARG A 60 -7.96 4.96 -11.54
N GLN A 61 -7.77 5.01 -12.85
CA GLN A 61 -8.39 4.07 -13.79
C GLN A 61 -7.83 2.64 -13.70
N GLN A 62 -6.52 2.49 -13.50
CA GLN A 62 -5.86 1.17 -13.40
C GLN A 62 -5.93 0.55 -11.99
N GLY A 63 -6.44 1.30 -11.01
CA GLY A 63 -6.43 0.94 -9.59
C GLY A 63 -5.28 1.61 -8.83
N ALA A 64 -5.60 2.18 -7.67
CA ALA A 64 -4.67 3.01 -6.90
C ALA A 64 -3.49 2.24 -6.25
N SER A 65 -3.58 0.91 -6.20
CA SER A 65 -2.56 0.06 -5.58
C SER A 65 -1.53 -0.42 -6.60
N ARG A 66 -0.26 -0.30 -6.22
CA ARG A 66 0.89 -0.79 -6.97
C ARG A 66 1.02 -2.32 -6.93
N TYR A 67 0.39 -2.92 -5.93
CA TYR A 67 0.61 -4.28 -5.50
C TYR A 67 -0.48 -5.24 -6.00
N LEU A 68 -1.14 -4.88 -7.10
CA LEU A 68 -2.13 -5.73 -7.77
C LEU A 68 -1.46 -6.97 -8.35
N VAL A 69 -1.98 -8.16 -8.05
CA VAL A 69 -1.43 -9.46 -8.46
C VAL A 69 -1.35 -9.64 -9.97
N GLU A 70 -2.23 -9.00 -10.74
CA GLU A 70 -2.17 -8.94 -12.20
C GLU A 70 -1.89 -7.50 -12.69
N PRO A 71 -0.63 -7.03 -12.59
CA PRO A 71 -0.30 -5.63 -12.82
C PRO A 71 -0.29 -5.28 -14.33
N ASN A 72 -0.50 -4.00 -14.62
CA ASN A 72 -0.23 -3.43 -15.94
C ASN A 72 1.20 -2.88 -15.98
N VAL A 73 2.05 -3.46 -16.82
CA VAL A 73 3.50 -3.17 -16.90
C VAL A 73 3.79 -1.75 -17.38
N LYS A 74 2.89 -1.19 -18.18
CA LYS A 74 3.06 0.12 -18.81
C LYS A 74 2.32 1.20 -18.04
N ASP A 75 1.01 1.07 -17.92
CA ASP A 75 0.13 2.13 -17.46
C ASP A 75 -0.19 2.02 -15.95
N GLY A 76 0.14 0.90 -15.29
CA GLY A 76 -0.01 0.73 -13.85
C GLY A 76 0.87 1.66 -13.02
N LYS A 77 0.51 1.83 -11.74
CA LYS A 77 1.34 2.54 -10.75
C LYS A 77 2.70 1.83 -10.63
N GLY A 78 3.80 2.56 -10.77
CA GLY A 78 5.16 2.00 -10.82
C GLY A 78 5.54 1.36 -12.16
N GLY A 79 4.71 1.48 -13.20
CA GLY A 79 5.00 0.98 -14.55
C GLY A 79 5.84 1.94 -15.39
N LEU A 80 6.12 1.54 -16.63
CA LEU A 80 6.96 2.31 -17.57
C LEU A 80 6.52 3.76 -17.76
N ARG A 81 5.20 4.00 -17.77
CA ARG A 81 4.65 5.33 -17.99
C ARG A 81 4.93 6.28 -16.83
N ASP A 82 5.12 5.78 -15.60
CA ASP A 82 5.59 6.64 -14.50
C ASP A 82 7.00 7.17 -14.79
N LEU A 83 7.92 6.28 -15.21
CA LEU A 83 9.28 6.67 -15.60
C LEU A 83 9.30 7.63 -16.80
N HIS A 84 8.46 7.38 -17.81
CA HIS A 84 8.31 8.28 -18.95
C HIS A 84 7.83 9.66 -18.52
N THR A 85 6.82 9.75 -17.65
CA THR A 85 6.33 11.03 -17.13
C THR A 85 7.44 11.83 -16.44
N LEU A 86 8.27 11.19 -15.60
CA LEU A 86 9.43 11.86 -14.99
C LEU A 86 10.38 12.39 -16.06
N PHE A 87 10.71 11.56 -17.05
CA PHE A 87 11.63 11.93 -18.12
C PHE A 87 11.08 13.07 -18.99
N TRP A 88 9.78 13.07 -19.30
CA TRP A 88 9.13 14.13 -20.07
C TRP A 88 9.14 15.45 -19.33
N ILE A 89 8.76 15.44 -18.06
CA ILE A 89 8.81 16.64 -17.23
C ILE A 89 10.24 17.18 -17.20
N ALA A 90 11.22 16.29 -17.02
CA ALA A 90 12.60 16.72 -16.95
C ALA A 90 13.09 17.31 -18.28
N LYS A 91 12.84 16.62 -19.41
CA LYS A 91 13.19 17.09 -20.76
C LYS A 91 12.57 18.44 -21.07
N TYR A 92 11.33 18.65 -20.65
CA TYR A 92 10.59 19.89 -20.86
C TYR A 92 11.11 21.03 -19.97
N PHE A 93 11.29 20.76 -18.68
CA PHE A 93 11.58 21.77 -17.66
C PHE A 93 13.08 22.08 -17.55
N TYR A 94 13.90 21.05 -17.36
CA TYR A 94 15.36 21.16 -17.22
C TYR A 94 16.10 21.22 -18.56
N ARG A 95 15.37 21.14 -19.69
CA ARG A 95 15.94 21.14 -21.05
C ARG A 95 17.00 20.06 -21.28
N VAL A 96 16.86 18.94 -20.57
CA VAL A 96 17.76 17.78 -20.69
C VAL A 96 17.47 17.01 -21.98
N ARG A 97 18.52 16.65 -22.72
CA ARG A 97 18.36 15.83 -23.94
C ARG A 97 18.62 14.35 -23.69
N SER A 98 19.43 14.05 -22.68
CA SER A 98 19.79 12.70 -22.26
C SER A 98 19.42 12.47 -20.78
N ARG A 99 19.37 11.20 -20.37
CA ARG A 99 19.08 10.84 -18.97
C ARG A 99 20.26 11.22 -18.06
N GLU A 100 21.47 11.23 -18.59
CA GLU A 100 22.70 11.67 -17.93
C GLU A 100 22.62 13.13 -17.47
N ASP A 101 21.92 13.96 -18.24
CA ASP A 101 21.76 15.39 -17.92
C ASP A 101 20.86 15.62 -16.70
N LEU A 102 20.06 14.63 -16.27
CA LEU A 102 19.28 14.69 -15.02
C LEU A 102 20.18 14.83 -13.78
N VAL A 103 21.39 14.27 -13.84
CA VAL A 103 22.37 14.40 -12.76
C VAL A 103 22.96 15.81 -12.74
N LYS A 104 23.21 16.39 -13.92
CA LYS A 104 23.71 17.77 -14.03
C LYS A 104 22.68 18.79 -13.55
N ALA A 105 21.40 18.50 -13.76
CA ALA A 105 20.27 19.31 -13.31
C ALA A 105 19.98 19.18 -11.80
N GLY A 106 20.73 18.37 -11.04
CA GLY A 106 20.53 18.20 -9.59
C GLY A 106 19.32 17.33 -9.20
N VAL A 107 18.55 16.83 -10.16
CA VAL A 107 17.32 16.06 -9.93
C VAL A 107 17.61 14.67 -9.36
N PHE A 108 18.64 14.00 -9.89
CA PHE A 108 19.06 12.68 -9.43
C PHE A 108 20.55 12.67 -9.11
N SER A 109 20.91 11.96 -8.05
CA SER A 109 22.28 11.50 -7.83
C SER A 109 22.64 10.39 -8.83
N ARG A 110 23.94 10.12 -9.03
CA ARG A 110 24.40 9.03 -9.90
C ARG A 110 23.81 7.66 -9.51
N PRO A 111 23.73 7.28 -8.21
CA PRO A 111 23.08 6.03 -7.81
C PRO A 111 21.57 6.00 -8.10
N GLU A 112 20.87 7.13 -8.04
CA GLU A 112 19.44 7.21 -8.39
C GLU A 112 19.22 7.04 -9.89
N LEU A 113 20.07 7.66 -10.73
CA LEU A 113 20.04 7.44 -12.18
C LEU A 113 20.32 5.99 -12.57
N GLN A 114 21.25 5.32 -11.89
CA GLN A 114 21.50 3.89 -12.13
C GLN A 114 20.29 3.02 -11.77
N ARG A 115 19.61 3.33 -10.64
CA ARG A 115 18.35 2.66 -10.27
C ARG A 115 17.25 2.88 -11.30
N PHE A 116 17.10 4.12 -11.78
CA PHE A 116 16.15 4.46 -12.86
C PHE A 116 16.36 3.57 -14.09
N ARG A 117 17.61 3.45 -14.57
CA ARG A 117 17.94 2.60 -15.73
C ARG A 117 17.61 1.14 -15.49
N LYS A 118 17.99 0.59 -14.33
CA LYS A 118 17.68 -0.80 -13.99
C LYS A 118 16.18 -1.08 -13.98
N CYS A 119 15.39 -0.18 -13.39
CA CYS A 119 13.93 -0.29 -13.37
C CYS A 119 13.36 -0.29 -14.79
N GLU A 120 13.81 0.66 -15.61
CA GLU A 120 13.36 0.81 -16.98
C GLU A 120 13.72 -0.40 -17.85
N ASP A 121 14.97 -0.87 -17.78
CA ASP A 121 15.46 -2.02 -18.54
C ASP A 121 14.66 -3.28 -18.18
N PHE A 122 14.40 -3.49 -16.88
CA PHE A 122 13.59 -4.62 -16.42
C PHE A 122 12.15 -4.55 -16.95
N LEU A 123 11.47 -3.40 -16.79
CA LEU A 123 10.08 -3.25 -17.21
C LEU A 123 9.94 -3.36 -18.74
N TRP A 124 10.91 -2.87 -19.51
CA TRP A 124 10.97 -3.08 -20.95
C TRP A 124 11.17 -4.55 -21.31
N ALA A 125 12.09 -5.26 -20.64
CA ALA A 125 12.29 -6.68 -20.86
C ALA A 125 10.99 -7.46 -20.64
N VAL A 126 10.30 -7.23 -19.51
CA VAL A 126 9.00 -7.85 -19.20
C VAL A 126 7.99 -7.55 -20.31
N ARG A 127 7.84 -6.28 -20.71
CA ARG A 127 6.88 -5.86 -21.73
C ARG A 127 7.16 -6.48 -23.11
N CYS A 128 8.42 -6.46 -23.56
CA CYS A 128 8.81 -7.06 -24.82
C CYS A 128 8.55 -8.57 -24.83
N HIS A 129 8.94 -9.27 -23.76
CA HIS A 129 8.64 -10.70 -23.64
C HIS A 129 7.13 -10.95 -23.64
N LEU A 130 6.32 -10.10 -23.01
CA LEU A 130 4.86 -10.25 -22.95
C LEU A 130 4.25 -10.18 -24.37
N HIS A 131 4.72 -9.24 -25.19
CA HIS A 131 4.33 -9.13 -26.60
C HIS A 131 4.78 -10.33 -27.41
N PHE A 132 6.00 -10.83 -27.19
CA PHE A 132 6.48 -12.04 -27.84
C PHE A 132 5.72 -13.31 -27.42
N MET A 133 5.26 -13.41 -26.17
CA MET A 133 4.48 -14.57 -25.72
C MET A 133 3.08 -14.60 -26.34
N THR A 134 2.47 -13.42 -26.51
CA THR A 134 1.06 -13.26 -26.90
C THR A 134 0.87 -12.99 -28.39
N GLY A 135 1.93 -12.58 -29.10
CA GLY A 135 1.87 -12.21 -30.51
C GLY A 135 1.12 -10.90 -30.78
N ARG A 136 0.78 -10.13 -29.73
CA ARG A 136 0.02 -8.88 -29.81
C ARG A 136 0.49 -7.87 -28.77
N ALA A 137 0.00 -6.64 -28.89
CA ALA A 137 0.16 -5.66 -27.82
C ALA A 137 -0.64 -6.10 -26.59
N GLU A 138 0.07 -6.60 -25.58
CA GLU A 138 -0.46 -6.98 -24.27
C GLU A 138 0.33 -6.24 -23.20
N GLU A 139 -0.36 -5.66 -22.22
CA GLU A 139 0.29 -4.86 -21.18
C GLU A 139 -0.04 -5.37 -19.78
N ARG A 140 -1.05 -6.25 -19.66
CA ARG A 140 -1.44 -6.87 -18.40
C ARG A 140 -0.71 -8.19 -18.22
N LEU A 141 -0.05 -8.32 -17.08
CA LEU A 141 0.63 -9.56 -16.69
C LEU A 141 -0.36 -10.47 -15.95
N SER A 142 -1.25 -11.11 -16.72
CA SER A 142 -2.28 -12.02 -16.19
C SER A 142 -1.68 -13.29 -15.60
N PHE A 143 -2.43 -13.94 -14.72
CA PHE A 143 -1.99 -15.08 -13.93
C PHE A 143 -1.43 -16.25 -14.78
N ASP A 144 -2.07 -16.52 -15.92
CA ASP A 144 -1.65 -17.53 -16.89
C ASP A 144 -0.31 -17.19 -17.58
N LEU A 145 -0.02 -15.90 -17.80
CA LEU A 145 1.20 -15.43 -18.44
C LEU A 145 2.38 -15.36 -17.46
N GLN A 146 2.12 -15.14 -16.17
CA GLN A 146 3.16 -14.96 -15.13
C GLN A 146 4.12 -16.14 -15.05
N ARG A 147 3.61 -17.38 -15.14
CA ARG A 147 4.46 -18.57 -15.07
C ARG A 147 5.38 -18.69 -16.29
N GLY A 148 4.85 -18.47 -17.49
CA GLY A 148 5.65 -18.46 -18.72
C GLY A 148 6.70 -17.34 -18.73
N MET A 149 6.35 -16.18 -18.17
CA MET A 149 7.26 -15.05 -18.01
C MET A 149 8.42 -15.38 -17.07
N ALA A 150 8.14 -15.98 -15.91
CA ALA A 150 9.15 -16.39 -14.95
C ALA A 150 10.18 -17.34 -15.57
N MET A 151 9.73 -18.31 -16.37
CA MET A 151 10.61 -19.23 -17.09
C MET A 151 11.46 -18.52 -18.15
N ARG A 152 10.84 -17.65 -18.96
CA ARG A 152 11.56 -16.90 -20.02
C ARG A 152 12.64 -15.97 -19.47
N LEU A 153 12.40 -15.37 -18.30
CA LEU A 153 13.35 -14.49 -17.62
C LEU A 153 14.34 -15.25 -16.72
N GLY A 154 14.30 -16.59 -16.70
CA GLY A 154 15.28 -17.43 -16.00
C GLY A 154 15.09 -17.54 -14.49
N TYR A 155 13.89 -17.32 -13.95
CA TYR A 155 13.61 -17.53 -12.53
C TYR A 155 13.48 -19.01 -12.20
N THR A 156 14.09 -19.42 -11.09
CA THR A 156 14.08 -20.80 -10.55
C THR A 156 13.45 -20.85 -9.17
N SER A 157 12.78 -21.96 -8.84
CA SER A 157 12.15 -22.15 -7.52
C SER A 157 13.19 -22.32 -6.41
N HIS A 158 12.85 -21.93 -5.18
CA HIS A 158 13.67 -22.12 -3.96
C HIS A 158 12.78 -22.73 -2.86
N PRO A 159 13.35 -23.32 -1.78
CA PRO A 159 12.53 -23.81 -0.67
C PRO A 159 11.60 -22.73 -0.13
N GLY A 160 10.28 -23.00 -0.15
CA GLY A 160 9.25 -22.07 0.31
C GLY A 160 8.77 -21.02 -0.71
N MET A 161 9.36 -20.92 -1.91
CA MET A 161 8.93 -19.93 -2.92
C MET A 161 9.08 -20.44 -4.36
N ARG A 162 7.99 -20.38 -5.13
CA ARG A 162 7.96 -20.79 -6.54
C ARG A 162 8.65 -19.76 -7.44
N GLU A 163 9.07 -20.20 -8.62
CA GLU A 163 9.71 -19.36 -9.64
C GLU A 163 8.85 -18.14 -10.02
N VAL A 164 7.53 -18.36 -10.13
CA VAL A 164 6.57 -17.29 -10.43
C VAL A 164 6.45 -16.27 -9.30
N GLU A 165 6.45 -16.73 -8.05
CA GLU A 165 6.39 -15.86 -6.87
C GLU A 165 7.67 -15.04 -6.73
N ARG A 166 8.83 -15.61 -7.07
CA ARG A 166 10.11 -14.88 -7.12
C ARG A 166 10.13 -13.81 -8.19
N PHE A 167 9.66 -14.15 -9.41
CA PHE A 167 9.55 -13.20 -10.50
C PHE A 167 8.65 -12.03 -10.12
N MET A 168 7.45 -12.33 -9.62
CA MET A 168 6.49 -11.30 -9.24
C MET A 168 6.97 -10.49 -8.04
N LYS A 169 7.67 -11.09 -7.08
CA LYS A 169 8.34 -10.33 -6.01
C LYS A 169 9.36 -9.35 -6.55
N HIS A 170 10.20 -9.75 -7.51
CA HIS A 170 11.13 -8.82 -8.17
C HIS A 170 10.38 -7.72 -8.93
N TYR A 171 9.30 -8.06 -9.64
CA TYR A 171 8.46 -7.07 -10.32
C TYR A 171 7.91 -6.01 -9.36
N PHE A 172 7.32 -6.40 -8.23
CA PHE A 172 6.78 -5.45 -7.26
C PHE A 172 7.86 -4.61 -6.57
N LEU A 173 9.05 -5.18 -6.34
CA LEU A 173 10.21 -4.42 -5.86
C LEU A 173 10.63 -3.34 -6.86
N VAL A 174 10.70 -3.68 -8.16
CA VAL A 174 10.97 -2.69 -9.22
C VAL A 174 9.88 -1.62 -9.27
N ALA A 175 8.61 -2.02 -9.24
CA ALA A 175 7.51 -1.06 -9.23
C ALA A 175 7.61 -0.10 -8.03
N LYS A 176 7.97 -0.61 -6.84
CA LYS A 176 8.21 0.19 -5.64
C LYS A 176 9.37 1.18 -5.85
N GLU A 177 10.49 0.73 -6.42
CA GLU A 177 11.63 1.59 -6.75
C GLU A 177 11.24 2.73 -7.71
N VAL A 178 10.40 2.47 -8.72
CA VAL A 178 9.86 3.51 -9.61
C VAL A 178 9.04 4.56 -8.83
N GLY A 179 8.28 4.11 -7.83
CA GLY A 179 7.57 5.01 -6.92
C GLY A 179 8.50 5.88 -6.10
N ASP A 180 9.58 5.30 -5.57
CA ASP A 180 10.59 6.03 -4.80
C ASP A 180 11.32 7.07 -5.65
N LEU A 181 11.68 6.73 -6.90
CA LEU A 181 12.25 7.66 -7.88
C LEU A 181 11.30 8.80 -8.23
N THR A 182 10.00 8.51 -8.37
CA THR A 182 8.96 9.52 -8.59
C THR A 182 8.89 10.51 -7.44
N ARG A 183 9.00 10.02 -6.20
CA ARG A 183 8.97 10.88 -5.00
C ARG A 183 10.20 11.77 -4.90
N ILE A 184 11.39 11.23 -5.19
CA ILE A 184 12.65 11.99 -5.27
C ILE A 184 12.52 13.13 -6.29
N PHE A 185 12.00 12.81 -7.47
CA PHE A 185 11.79 13.78 -8.53
C PHE A 185 10.81 14.89 -8.14
N CYS A 186 9.68 14.54 -7.54
CA CYS A 186 8.71 15.52 -7.05
C CYS A 186 9.29 16.42 -5.95
N ALA A 187 10.11 15.88 -5.05
CA ALA A 187 10.78 16.68 -4.02
C ALA A 187 11.76 17.70 -4.63
N ALA A 188 12.57 17.28 -5.60
CA ALA A 188 13.48 18.19 -6.32
C ALA A 188 12.72 19.28 -7.08
N LEU A 189 11.61 18.93 -7.73
CA LEU A 189 10.75 19.91 -8.38
C LEU A 189 10.16 20.92 -7.39
N GLU A 190 9.72 20.49 -6.21
CA GLU A 190 9.16 21.41 -5.19
C GLU A 190 10.24 22.37 -4.65
N GLU A 191 11.48 21.92 -4.50
CA GLU A 191 12.62 22.74 -4.07
C GLU A 191 12.96 23.83 -5.10
N ASP A 192 13.04 23.46 -6.39
CA ASP A 192 13.30 24.40 -7.48
C ASP A 192 12.12 25.37 -7.72
N HIS A 193 10.89 24.96 -7.42
CA HIS A 193 9.66 25.75 -7.61
C HIS A 193 9.25 26.58 -6.38
N GLY A 194 10.19 27.04 -5.55
CA GLY A 194 9.94 28.01 -4.47
C GLY A 194 9.29 29.37 -4.89
N LYS A 195 8.81 29.53 -6.13
CA LYS A 195 7.97 30.64 -6.62
C LYS A 195 6.71 30.12 -7.34
N PRO A 196 5.54 30.77 -7.13
CA PRO A 196 4.23 30.14 -7.24
C PRO A 196 3.81 29.78 -8.67
N VAL A 197 3.24 28.58 -8.81
CA VAL A 197 2.58 28.11 -10.04
C VAL A 197 1.07 28.02 -9.80
N PRO A 198 0.22 28.76 -10.55
CA PRO A 198 -1.22 28.85 -10.31
C PRO A 198 -2.02 27.53 -10.35
N VAL A 199 -1.49 26.48 -11.01
CA VAL A 199 -2.23 25.23 -11.23
C VAL A 199 -2.06 24.22 -10.08
N LEU A 200 -0.95 24.27 -9.33
CA LEU A 200 -0.83 23.53 -8.07
C LEU A 200 -1.80 24.07 -7.00
N ASN A 201 -2.30 25.30 -7.15
CA ASN A 201 -3.10 25.98 -6.14
C ASN A 201 -4.51 25.42 -5.94
N ARG A 202 -5.06 24.70 -6.94
CA ARG A 202 -6.38 24.05 -6.81
C ARG A 202 -6.30 22.69 -6.11
N VAL A 203 -5.13 22.07 -6.12
CA VAL A 203 -4.87 20.78 -5.45
C VAL A 203 -4.15 21.00 -4.10
N PHE A 204 -3.38 22.08 -3.95
CA PHE A 204 -2.56 22.39 -2.77
C PHE A 204 -2.82 23.78 -2.15
N GLY A 205 -4.03 24.33 -2.32
CA GLY A 205 -4.57 25.47 -1.56
C GLY A 205 -3.59 26.62 -1.23
N ILE A 206 -3.52 27.66 -2.07
CA ILE A 206 -2.79 28.87 -1.70
C ILE A 206 -3.59 29.72 -0.71
N GLY A 207 -3.25 29.54 0.57
CA GLY A 207 -3.01 30.65 1.48
C GLY A 207 -1.53 31.04 1.46
N ARG A 208 -1.13 32.10 2.18
CA ARG A 208 0.29 32.34 2.52
C ARG A 208 0.91 31.04 3.02
N ARG A 209 2.11 30.65 2.55
CA ARG A 209 2.83 29.46 3.04
C ARG A 209 2.82 29.48 4.57
N LYS A 210 2.06 28.57 5.18
CA LYS A 210 1.89 28.50 6.64
C LYS A 210 2.84 27.42 7.14
N VAL A 211 4.05 27.85 7.51
CA VAL A 211 4.95 27.00 8.28
C VAL A 211 4.67 27.24 9.75
N HIS A 212 4.31 26.19 10.49
CA HIS A 212 4.19 26.26 11.93
C HIS A 212 4.77 25.02 12.62
N LYS A 213 5.17 25.17 13.87
CA LYS A 213 5.68 24.07 14.69
C LYS A 213 4.53 23.15 15.09
N ILE A 214 4.85 21.88 15.36
CA ILE A 214 3.92 20.93 15.96
C ILE A 214 4.08 21.04 17.49
N PRO A 215 3.00 21.27 18.26
CA PRO A 215 3.09 21.30 19.72
C PRO A 215 3.72 20.02 20.28
N GLY A 216 4.66 20.17 21.22
CA GLY A 216 5.34 19.04 21.87
C GLY A 216 6.58 18.50 21.16
N THR A 217 6.99 19.06 20.02
CA THR A 217 8.25 18.69 19.36
C THR A 217 8.90 19.88 18.63
N THR A 218 10.23 19.90 18.61
CA THR A 218 11.03 20.83 17.78
C THR A 218 11.51 20.21 16.48
N ASP A 219 11.26 18.92 16.29
CA ASP A 219 11.90 18.10 15.25
C ASP A 219 11.09 18.07 13.95
N PHE A 220 9.82 18.46 14.05
CA PHE A 220 8.89 18.45 12.95
C PHE A 220 8.14 19.79 12.86
N ILE A 221 7.80 20.15 11.63
CA ILE A 221 7.02 21.32 11.27
C ILE A 221 5.87 20.88 10.37
N VAL A 222 4.85 21.71 10.28
CA VAL A 222 3.82 21.60 9.25
C VAL A 222 4.12 22.62 8.17
N ASP A 223 4.19 22.19 6.92
CA ASP A 223 4.32 23.04 5.73
C ASP A 223 3.12 22.74 4.82
N ASN A 224 2.19 23.69 4.71
CA ASN A 224 0.96 23.57 3.90
C ASN A 224 0.18 22.27 4.15
N SER A 225 -0.20 22.02 5.41
CA SER A 225 -0.94 20.83 5.86
C SER A 225 -0.20 19.50 5.68
N ARG A 226 1.09 19.53 5.35
CA ARG A 226 1.96 18.36 5.30
C ARG A 226 2.98 18.38 6.43
N ILE A 227 3.23 17.24 7.06
CA ILE A 227 4.32 17.11 8.04
C ILE A 227 5.68 17.08 7.32
N ASN A 228 6.61 17.91 7.79
CA ASN A 228 7.99 17.97 7.30
C ASN A 228 8.98 17.95 8.49
N VAL A 229 10.25 17.70 8.21
CA VAL A 229 11.32 17.76 9.22
C VAL A 229 11.77 19.20 9.44
N ALA A 230 12.16 19.53 10.66
CA ALA A 230 12.76 20.83 10.97
C ALA A 230 14.23 20.95 10.51
N GLY A 231 14.89 19.82 10.21
CA GLY A 231 16.22 19.78 9.63
C GLY A 231 16.65 18.36 9.24
N ASP A 232 17.69 18.26 8.41
CA ASP A 232 18.03 17.00 7.71
C ASP A 232 18.63 15.93 8.64
N LYS A 233 19.13 16.33 9.81
CA LYS A 233 19.73 15.41 10.80
C LYS A 233 18.76 14.94 11.87
N VAL A 234 17.45 15.22 11.72
CA VAL A 234 16.42 14.88 12.73
C VAL A 234 16.40 13.39 13.08
N PHE A 235 16.56 12.51 12.08
CA PHE A 235 16.57 11.05 12.30
C PHE A 235 17.92 10.53 12.82
N GLU A 236 19.03 11.18 12.46
CA GLU A 236 20.36 10.81 12.98
C GLU A 236 20.49 11.16 14.46
N ARG A 237 19.96 12.32 14.86
CA ARG A 237 19.99 12.80 16.25
C ARG A 237 19.09 11.96 17.16
N ASP A 238 17.90 11.59 16.67
CA ASP A 238 16.99 10.69 17.39
C ASP A 238 16.33 9.72 16.39
N PRO A 239 16.81 8.46 16.31
CA PRO A 239 16.24 7.45 15.43
C PRO A 239 14.77 7.13 15.72
N VAL A 240 14.25 7.39 16.93
CA VAL A 240 12.82 7.21 17.25
C VAL A 240 11.95 8.14 16.39
N ASN A 241 12.51 9.25 15.90
CA ASN A 241 11.82 10.14 14.97
C ASN A 241 11.38 9.44 13.68
N LEU A 242 12.01 8.33 13.27
CA LEU A 242 11.55 7.55 12.12
C LEU A 242 10.17 6.94 12.32
N ILE A 243 9.78 6.64 13.57
CA ILE A 243 8.43 6.16 13.91
C ILE A 243 7.55 7.35 14.30
N ARG A 244 8.10 8.30 15.08
CA ARG A 244 7.38 9.49 15.55
C ARG A 244 6.85 10.36 14.41
N PHE A 245 7.58 10.45 13.30
CA PHE A 245 7.14 11.15 12.09
C PHE A 245 5.76 10.67 11.62
N PHE A 246 5.58 9.35 11.48
CA PHE A 246 4.31 8.76 11.05
C PHE A 246 3.23 8.86 12.11
N HIS A 247 3.60 8.68 13.39
CA HIS A 247 2.66 8.87 14.50
C HIS A 247 2.11 10.31 14.55
N LEU A 248 2.97 11.32 14.39
CA LEU A 248 2.55 12.72 14.37
C LEU A 248 1.71 13.06 13.14
N ALA A 249 2.03 12.48 11.99
CA ALA A 249 1.22 12.64 10.78
C ALA A 249 -0.21 12.14 11.02
N ASP A 250 -0.34 10.92 11.57
CA ASP A 250 -1.62 10.31 11.89
C ASP A 250 -2.40 11.14 12.92
N ARG A 251 -1.78 11.46 14.06
CA ARG A 251 -2.42 12.15 15.18
C ARG A 251 -2.93 13.55 14.82
N ASN A 252 -2.23 14.24 13.91
CA ASN A 252 -2.59 15.58 13.48
C ASN A 252 -3.35 15.60 12.13
N ASN A 253 -3.67 14.43 11.56
CA ASN A 253 -4.31 14.28 10.25
C ASN A 253 -3.60 15.11 9.15
N LEU A 254 -2.27 14.94 9.07
CA LEU A 254 -1.41 15.65 8.14
C LEU A 254 -0.95 14.72 7.01
N ASP A 255 -0.88 15.28 5.81
CA ASP A 255 -0.26 14.62 4.66
C ASP A 255 1.27 14.54 4.82
N PHE A 256 1.92 13.71 4.02
CA PHE A 256 3.38 13.57 4.07
C PHE A 256 4.08 14.51 3.09
N HIS A 257 5.02 15.32 3.59
CA HIS A 257 5.86 16.14 2.71
C HIS A 257 6.84 15.24 1.93
N PRO A 258 7.01 15.42 0.60
CA PRO A 258 7.93 14.60 -0.20
C PRO A 258 9.37 14.59 0.33
N HIS A 259 9.90 15.77 0.70
CA HIS A 259 11.20 15.93 1.35
C HIS A 259 11.37 15.04 2.60
N ALA A 260 10.51 15.18 3.62
CA ALA A 260 10.60 14.36 4.85
C ALA A 260 10.46 12.86 4.58
N THR A 261 9.59 12.48 3.64
CA THR A 261 9.38 11.08 3.26
C THR A 261 10.64 10.50 2.59
N GLN A 262 11.28 11.26 1.71
CA GLN A 262 12.53 10.87 1.07
C GLN A 262 13.67 10.78 2.09
N LEU A 263 13.75 11.72 3.02
CA LEU A 263 14.73 11.68 4.10
C LEU A 263 14.52 10.44 4.98
N ALA A 264 13.28 10.12 5.37
CA ALA A 264 12.97 8.90 6.11
C ALA A 264 13.37 7.64 5.33
N ALA A 265 13.14 7.61 4.02
CA ALA A 265 13.56 6.51 3.15
C ALA A 265 15.10 6.39 3.03
N ARG A 266 15.85 7.49 3.08
CA ARG A 266 17.32 7.45 3.11
C ARG A 266 17.86 7.05 4.49
N SER A 267 17.13 7.41 5.54
CA SER A 267 17.51 7.18 6.94
C SER A 267 16.98 5.87 7.54
N HIS A 268 16.18 5.07 6.82
CA HIS A 268 15.63 3.81 7.34
C HIS A 268 16.72 2.81 7.77
N GLY A 269 17.96 3.00 7.32
CA GLY A 269 19.12 2.21 7.74
C GLY A 269 19.52 2.42 9.21
N LEU A 270 19.08 3.52 9.83
CA LEU A 270 19.28 3.82 11.25
C LEU A 270 18.39 2.94 12.16
N ILE A 271 17.47 2.16 11.58
CA ILE A 271 16.63 1.22 12.32
C ILE A 271 17.44 -0.04 12.63
N ASP A 272 18.17 0.02 13.74
CA ASP A 272 18.98 -1.08 14.27
C ASP A 272 18.20 -1.92 15.30
N GLN A 273 18.91 -2.76 16.07
CA GLN A 273 18.27 -3.54 17.14
C GLN A 273 17.79 -2.66 18.30
N ALA A 274 18.58 -1.66 18.70
CA ALA A 274 18.24 -0.77 19.81
C ALA A 274 16.94 0.00 19.54
N LEU A 275 16.76 0.54 18.33
CA LEU A 275 15.51 1.21 17.96
C LEU A 275 14.32 0.23 17.92
N ARG A 276 14.52 -0.99 17.42
CA ARG A 276 13.45 -2.02 17.38
C ARG A 276 13.00 -2.44 18.78
N GLU A 277 13.89 -2.42 19.76
CA GLU A 277 13.60 -2.79 21.16
C GLU A 277 13.17 -1.59 22.02
N SER A 278 13.25 -0.36 21.49
CA SER A 278 12.83 0.86 22.20
C SER A 278 11.35 0.80 22.61
N PRO A 279 11.02 0.90 23.91
CA PRO A 279 9.63 0.91 24.37
C PRO A 279 8.83 2.06 23.77
N GLU A 280 9.44 3.23 23.62
CA GLU A 280 8.80 4.41 23.03
C GLU A 280 8.49 4.20 21.54
N ALA A 281 9.43 3.65 20.77
CA ALA A 281 9.19 3.38 19.35
C ALA A 281 8.06 2.35 19.14
N ASN A 282 8.02 1.30 19.97
CA ASN A 282 6.95 0.30 19.91
C ASN A 282 5.60 0.87 20.36
N ARG A 283 5.56 1.72 21.40
CA ARG A 283 4.34 2.43 21.82
C ARG A 283 3.78 3.28 20.67
N LEU A 284 4.62 4.12 20.06
CA LEU A 284 4.24 4.97 18.93
C LEU A 284 3.73 4.16 17.73
N PHE A 285 4.38 3.02 17.44
CA PHE A 285 3.95 2.13 16.37
C PHE A 285 2.59 1.50 16.64
N VAL A 286 2.33 1.01 17.86
CA VAL A 286 1.03 0.42 18.22
C VAL A 286 -0.09 1.46 18.20
N GLU A 287 0.21 2.71 18.59
CA GLU A 287 -0.72 3.84 18.46
C GLU A 287 -1.06 4.14 16.99
N VAL A 288 -0.07 4.08 16.09
CA VAL A 288 -0.32 4.19 14.63
C VAL A 288 -1.15 3.02 14.13
N LEU A 289 -0.77 1.80 14.50
CA LEU A 289 -1.41 0.57 14.03
C LEU A 289 -2.89 0.51 14.43
N SER A 290 -3.21 0.92 15.65
CA SER A 290 -4.56 0.92 16.19
C SER A 290 -5.24 2.29 16.09
N SER A 291 -4.76 3.19 15.24
CA SER A 291 -5.32 4.54 15.16
C SER A 291 -6.80 4.52 14.76
N ARG A 292 -7.59 5.41 15.38
CA ARG A 292 -8.98 5.66 14.98
C ARG A 292 -9.09 6.52 13.72
N ASN A 293 -7.99 7.10 13.25
CA ASN A 293 -7.92 7.92 12.05
C ASN A 293 -7.79 7.03 10.80
N GLN A 294 -6.73 7.17 10.01
CA GLN A 294 -6.54 6.44 8.75
C GLN A 294 -5.26 5.61 8.80
N PRO A 295 -5.20 4.55 9.63
CA PRO A 295 -3.98 3.76 9.84
C PRO A 295 -3.45 3.14 8.54
N GLU A 296 -4.34 2.77 7.60
CA GLU A 296 -3.94 2.26 6.28
C GLU A 296 -3.01 3.23 5.53
N ILE A 297 -3.33 4.53 5.50
CA ILE A 297 -2.54 5.54 4.76
C ILE A 297 -1.14 5.65 5.37
N VAL A 298 -1.07 5.65 6.69
CA VAL A 298 0.17 5.86 7.46
C VAL A 298 1.06 4.63 7.38
N LEU A 299 0.49 3.43 7.60
CA LEU A 299 1.22 2.16 7.47
C LEU A 299 1.74 1.94 6.04
N ARG A 300 0.95 2.33 5.04
CA ARG A 300 1.37 2.33 3.64
C ARG A 300 2.55 3.26 3.39
N ALA A 301 2.53 4.48 3.94
CA ALA A 301 3.68 5.39 3.86
C ALA A 301 4.92 4.84 4.59
N MET A 302 4.75 4.19 5.75
CA MET A 302 5.82 3.48 6.44
C MET A 302 6.39 2.33 5.60
N ASN A 303 5.55 1.58 4.90
CA ASN A 303 5.99 0.49 4.02
C ASN A 303 6.72 1.01 2.78
N GLU A 304 6.18 2.06 2.14
CA GLU A 304 6.81 2.68 0.97
C GLU A 304 8.18 3.27 1.27
N THR A 305 8.38 3.88 2.45
CA THR A 305 9.70 4.37 2.90
C THR A 305 10.66 3.26 3.35
N GLY A 306 10.19 2.01 3.47
CA GLY A 306 10.95 0.88 4.01
C GLY A 306 11.06 0.87 5.54
N VAL A 307 10.54 1.90 6.22
CA VAL A 307 10.55 2.01 7.68
C VAL A 307 9.80 0.85 8.34
N LEU A 308 8.62 0.48 7.82
CA LEU A 308 7.80 -0.60 8.39
C LEU A 308 8.54 -1.95 8.37
N GLY A 309 9.06 -2.34 7.20
CA GLY A 309 9.76 -3.61 7.04
C GLY A 309 11.09 -3.68 7.79
N LYS A 310 11.75 -2.55 8.02
CA LYS A 310 12.96 -2.47 8.86
C LYS A 310 12.62 -2.51 10.35
N PHE A 311 11.54 -1.84 10.77
CA PHE A 311 11.10 -1.83 12.16
C PHE A 311 10.50 -3.17 12.58
N VAL A 312 9.73 -3.83 11.72
CA VAL A 312 9.18 -5.18 11.93
C VAL A 312 9.79 -6.13 10.88
N PRO A 313 10.96 -6.75 11.15
CA PRO A 313 11.65 -7.59 10.18
C PRO A 313 10.82 -8.76 9.65
N GLU A 314 9.91 -9.30 10.47
CA GLU A 314 8.94 -10.31 10.07
C GLU A 314 8.03 -9.81 8.95
N PHE A 315 7.53 -8.58 9.05
CA PHE A 315 6.79 -7.91 7.98
C PHE A 315 7.69 -7.65 6.78
N GLY A 316 8.95 -7.23 7.00
CA GLY A 316 9.93 -7.02 5.92
C GLY A 316 10.15 -8.23 5.00
N ARG A 317 9.94 -9.47 5.49
CA ARG A 317 10.08 -10.70 4.68
C ARG A 317 8.96 -10.88 3.65
N ILE A 318 7.75 -10.43 4.00
CA ILE A 318 6.55 -10.56 3.17
C ILE A 318 6.32 -9.34 2.26
N VAL A 319 7.11 -8.26 2.41
CA VAL A 319 7.04 -7.09 1.52
C VAL A 319 7.17 -7.52 0.07
N SER A 320 6.24 -7.05 -0.77
CA SER A 320 6.16 -7.36 -2.20
C SER A 320 5.99 -8.86 -2.51
N MET A 321 5.61 -9.67 -1.52
CA MET A 321 5.37 -11.09 -1.73
C MET A 321 3.96 -11.29 -2.25
N MET A 322 3.83 -11.84 -3.46
CA MET A 322 2.54 -12.36 -3.90
C MET A 322 2.31 -13.76 -3.30
N GLN A 323 1.04 -14.12 -3.16
CA GLN A 323 0.66 -15.53 -3.10
C GLN A 323 0.10 -15.91 -4.47
N PHE A 324 0.67 -16.93 -5.12
CA PHE A 324 0.19 -17.37 -6.43
C PHE A 324 -1.14 -18.16 -6.30
N SER A 325 -2.23 -17.42 -6.09
CA SER A 325 -3.59 -17.91 -5.89
C SER A 325 -4.58 -16.98 -6.58
N MET A 326 -5.59 -17.52 -7.27
CA MET A 326 -6.59 -16.73 -8.00
C MET A 326 -7.47 -15.85 -7.10
N TYR A 327 -7.45 -16.08 -5.79
CA TYR A 327 -8.32 -15.38 -4.85
C TYR A 327 -7.73 -14.07 -4.32
N HIS A 328 -6.41 -13.87 -4.38
CA HIS A 328 -5.77 -12.68 -3.81
C HIS A 328 -5.54 -11.62 -4.89
N HIS A 329 -6.05 -10.41 -4.66
CA HIS A 329 -5.83 -9.29 -5.57
C HIS A 329 -4.54 -8.54 -5.26
N TYR A 330 -3.98 -8.68 -4.06
CA TYR A 330 -2.86 -7.88 -3.58
C TYR A 330 -1.69 -8.73 -3.07
N THR A 331 -0.49 -8.14 -2.99
CA THR A 331 0.64 -8.75 -2.23
C THR A 331 0.30 -8.87 -0.75
N VAL A 332 0.99 -9.75 -0.02
CA VAL A 332 0.68 -10.04 1.38
C VAL A 332 0.84 -8.82 2.28
N ASP A 333 1.88 -8.01 2.09
CA ASP A 333 2.08 -6.77 2.84
C ASP A 333 0.97 -5.75 2.60
N GLU A 334 0.54 -5.61 1.34
CA GLU A 334 -0.58 -4.75 0.96
C GLU A 334 -1.89 -5.23 1.56
N HIS A 335 -2.16 -6.54 1.51
CA HIS A 335 -3.33 -7.17 2.10
C HIS A 335 -3.43 -6.87 3.60
N LEU A 336 -2.35 -7.07 4.36
CA LEU A 336 -2.31 -6.78 5.79
C LEU A 336 -2.61 -5.30 6.10
N ILE A 337 -2.02 -4.38 5.34
CA ILE A 337 -2.26 -2.93 5.52
C ILE A 337 -3.71 -2.57 5.23
N ARG A 338 -4.29 -3.12 4.16
CA ARG A 338 -5.70 -2.94 3.80
C ARG A 338 -6.64 -3.54 4.85
N ALA A 339 -6.30 -4.68 5.42
CA ALA A 339 -7.09 -5.32 6.47
C ALA A 339 -7.19 -4.42 7.71
N ILE A 340 -6.10 -3.77 8.10
CA ILE A 340 -6.10 -2.75 9.16
C ILE A 340 -7.00 -1.55 8.80
N GLY A 341 -6.96 -1.09 7.55
CA GLY A 341 -7.88 -0.07 7.04
C GLY A 341 -9.35 -0.47 7.20
N MET A 342 -9.72 -1.66 6.68
CA MET A 342 -11.07 -2.21 6.80
C MET A 342 -11.52 -2.33 8.24
N LEU A 343 -10.64 -2.77 9.15
CA LEU A 343 -10.93 -2.88 10.58
C LEU A 343 -11.25 -1.51 11.20
N ALA A 344 -10.46 -0.49 10.88
CA ALA A 344 -10.67 0.87 11.37
C ALA A 344 -11.96 1.50 10.83
N GLU A 345 -12.30 1.27 9.57
CA GLU A 345 -13.57 1.70 8.98
C GLU A 345 -14.78 1.02 9.64
N ILE A 346 -14.68 -0.30 9.94
CA ILE A 346 -15.70 -1.03 10.71
C ILE A 346 -15.84 -0.47 12.12
N GLU A 347 -14.73 -0.19 12.82
CA GLU A 347 -14.73 0.41 14.15
C GLU A 347 -15.39 1.80 14.16
N ARG A 348 -15.24 2.59 13.10
CA ARG A 348 -15.90 3.89 12.94
C ARG A 348 -17.37 3.81 12.52
N GLY A 349 -17.87 2.62 12.19
CA GLY A 349 -19.25 2.41 11.75
C GLY A 349 -19.54 2.82 10.31
N GLU A 350 -18.50 3.03 9.48
CA GLU A 350 -18.65 3.46 8.08
C GLU A 350 -19.29 2.39 7.19
N HIS A 351 -19.31 1.14 7.65
CA HIS A 351 -19.86 0.00 6.92
C HIS A 351 -20.99 -0.72 7.66
N ALA A 352 -21.74 -0.01 8.51
CA ALA A 352 -22.80 -0.62 9.34
C ALA A 352 -23.87 -1.37 8.52
N GLU A 353 -24.24 -0.86 7.35
CA GLU A 353 -25.20 -1.54 6.45
C GLU A 353 -24.63 -2.83 5.85
N GLN A 354 -23.33 -2.87 5.55
CA GLN A 354 -22.69 -4.03 4.93
C GLN A 354 -22.29 -5.10 5.96
N HIS A 355 -21.96 -4.69 7.20
CA HIS A 355 -21.51 -5.58 8.29
C HIS A 355 -22.24 -5.26 9.61
N PRO A 356 -23.58 -5.40 9.66
CA PRO A 356 -24.36 -4.99 10.83
C PRO A 356 -23.90 -5.67 12.11
N LEU A 357 -23.63 -6.98 12.06
CA LEU A 357 -23.15 -7.74 13.21
C LEU A 357 -21.75 -7.31 13.67
N ALA A 358 -20.84 -6.99 12.74
CA ALA A 358 -19.50 -6.54 13.11
C ALA A 358 -19.55 -5.18 13.81
N SER A 359 -20.35 -4.25 13.28
CA SER A 359 -20.55 -2.92 13.86
C SER A 359 -21.28 -2.96 15.21
N GLU A 360 -22.17 -3.93 15.42
CA GLU A 360 -22.81 -4.18 16.72
C GLU A 360 -21.82 -4.77 17.74
N VAL A 361 -21.01 -5.74 17.32
CA VAL A 361 -20.14 -6.52 18.21
C VAL A 361 -18.86 -5.77 18.58
N PHE A 362 -18.26 -5.03 17.63
CA PHE A 362 -16.95 -4.41 17.83
C PHE A 362 -16.88 -3.52 19.08
N PRO A 363 -17.84 -2.62 19.35
CA PRO A 363 -17.81 -1.77 20.54
C PRO A 363 -17.82 -2.53 21.87
N SER A 364 -18.25 -3.80 21.86
CA SER A 364 -18.29 -4.67 23.04
C SER A 364 -17.01 -5.49 23.27
N ILE A 365 -16.05 -5.44 22.35
CA ILE A 365 -14.73 -6.11 22.50
C ILE A 365 -13.94 -5.38 23.59
N GLN A 366 -13.40 -6.15 24.54
CA GLN A 366 -12.72 -5.58 25.71
C GLN A 366 -11.38 -4.94 25.35
N ASP A 367 -10.65 -5.55 24.41
CA ASP A 367 -9.31 -5.10 24.00
C ASP A 367 -9.19 -5.02 22.48
N ARG A 368 -9.42 -3.82 21.95
CA ARG A 368 -9.27 -3.56 20.51
C ARG A 368 -7.82 -3.76 20.04
N THR A 369 -6.83 -3.45 20.87
CA THR A 369 -5.41 -3.50 20.47
C THR A 369 -5.00 -4.92 20.09
N VAL A 370 -5.52 -5.92 20.81
CA VAL A 370 -5.33 -7.34 20.49
C VAL A 370 -5.82 -7.67 19.07
N VAL A 371 -6.99 -7.17 18.66
CA VAL A 371 -7.56 -7.43 17.33
C VAL A 371 -6.70 -6.78 16.24
N TYR A 372 -6.27 -5.52 16.44
CA TYR A 372 -5.39 -4.81 15.50
C TYR A 372 -4.04 -5.51 15.34
N VAL A 373 -3.41 -5.92 16.44
CA VAL A 373 -2.12 -6.62 16.38
C VAL A 373 -2.28 -8.00 15.73
N ALA A 374 -3.34 -8.75 16.07
CA ALA A 374 -3.61 -10.05 15.47
C ALA A 374 -3.84 -9.93 13.96
N LEU A 375 -4.64 -8.96 13.52
CA LEU A 375 -4.88 -8.73 12.10
C LEU A 375 -3.62 -8.26 11.38
N PHE A 376 -2.75 -7.47 12.02
CA PHE A 376 -1.47 -7.07 11.43
C PHE A 376 -0.52 -8.25 11.20
N VAL A 377 -0.60 -9.30 12.03
CA VAL A 377 0.35 -10.42 11.98
C VAL A 377 -0.24 -11.74 11.47
N HIS A 378 -1.54 -11.81 11.15
CA HIS A 378 -2.21 -13.08 10.81
C HIS A 378 -1.54 -13.86 9.67
N ASP A 379 -1.12 -13.14 8.63
CA ASP A 379 -0.48 -13.69 7.43
C ASP A 379 1.03 -13.45 7.35
N ILE A 380 1.66 -12.93 8.41
CA ILE A 380 3.06 -12.48 8.40
C ILE A 380 4.07 -13.61 8.16
N ALA A 381 3.63 -14.86 8.27
CA ALA A 381 4.43 -16.05 8.10
C ALA A 381 4.18 -16.77 6.76
N LYS A 382 3.42 -16.19 5.83
CA LYS A 382 3.30 -16.72 4.46
C LYS A 382 4.68 -16.83 3.79
N GLY A 383 4.83 -17.83 2.91
CA GLY A 383 6.09 -18.15 2.23
C GLY A 383 7.08 -18.98 3.07
N ARG A 384 6.68 -19.43 4.27
CA ARG A 384 7.42 -20.45 5.04
C ARG A 384 7.00 -21.86 4.60
N VAL A 385 7.84 -22.85 4.93
CA VAL A 385 7.60 -24.28 4.61
C VAL A 385 6.46 -24.86 5.46
N GLU A 386 6.38 -24.39 6.69
CA GLU A 386 5.34 -24.74 7.67
C GLU A 386 4.03 -23.99 7.43
N ASP A 387 2.94 -24.51 8.02
CA ASP A 387 1.65 -23.81 7.99
C ASP A 387 1.78 -22.38 8.55
N HIS A 388 1.32 -21.43 7.75
CA HIS A 388 1.45 -20.01 8.04
C HIS A 388 0.69 -19.55 9.30
N SER A 389 -0.43 -20.17 9.65
CA SER A 389 -1.18 -19.82 10.87
C SER A 389 -0.39 -20.23 12.12
N VAL A 390 0.14 -21.45 12.13
CA VAL A 390 0.99 -21.96 13.23
C VAL A 390 2.29 -21.16 13.35
N ALA A 391 2.91 -20.85 12.21
CA ALA A 391 4.11 -20.04 12.16
C ALA A 391 3.87 -18.58 12.56
N GLY A 392 2.74 -18.02 12.15
CA GLY A 392 2.26 -16.70 12.50
C GLY A 392 2.02 -16.58 14.00
N ALA A 393 1.42 -17.59 14.64
CA ALA A 393 1.21 -17.62 16.08
C ALA A 393 2.53 -17.56 16.87
N ARG A 394 3.59 -18.23 16.39
CA ARG A 394 4.93 -18.08 17.00
C ARG A 394 5.53 -16.69 16.79
N VAL A 395 5.29 -16.08 15.63
CA VAL A 395 5.69 -14.68 15.39
C VAL A 395 4.95 -13.74 16.34
N ALA A 396 3.64 -13.94 16.53
CA ALA A 396 2.83 -13.19 17.47
C ALA A 396 3.37 -13.27 18.91
N ARG A 397 3.72 -14.48 19.38
CA ARG A 397 4.34 -14.69 20.70
C ARG A 397 5.67 -13.94 20.87
N LYS A 398 6.44 -13.82 19.79
CA LYS A 398 7.71 -13.08 19.80
C LYS A 398 7.51 -11.56 19.74
N LEU A 399 6.61 -11.08 18.89
CA LEU A 399 6.41 -9.65 18.67
C LEU A 399 5.54 -8.99 19.74
N GLY A 400 4.58 -9.72 20.32
CA GLY A 400 3.63 -9.17 21.28
C GLY A 400 4.28 -8.47 22.49
N PRO A 401 5.25 -9.09 23.19
CA PRO A 401 5.97 -8.41 24.27
C PRO A 401 6.72 -7.15 23.80
N ARG A 402 7.29 -7.20 22.58
CA ARG A 402 7.97 -6.05 21.97
C ARG A 402 7.01 -4.88 21.74
N PHE A 403 5.77 -5.18 21.38
CA PHE A 403 4.68 -4.22 21.21
C PHE A 403 4.04 -3.80 22.55
N GLY A 404 4.61 -4.19 23.69
CA GLY A 404 4.10 -3.81 25.01
C GLY A 404 2.85 -4.57 25.45
N LEU A 405 2.53 -5.70 24.81
CA LEU A 405 1.41 -6.54 25.20
C LEU A 405 1.74 -7.37 26.45
N THR A 406 0.75 -7.50 27.34
CA THR A 406 0.76 -8.41 28.48
C THR A 406 0.73 -9.87 28.03
N PRO A 407 1.17 -10.84 28.87
CA PRO A 407 1.15 -12.26 28.51
C PRO A 407 -0.23 -12.78 28.05
N VAL A 408 -1.32 -12.30 28.65
CA VAL A 408 -2.70 -12.68 28.28
C VAL A 408 -3.06 -12.15 26.89
N GLN A 409 -2.71 -10.90 26.60
CA GLN A 409 -2.91 -10.31 25.27
C GLN A 409 -2.08 -11.06 24.22
N VAL A 410 -0.81 -11.39 24.53
CA VAL A 410 0.07 -12.14 23.62
C VAL A 410 -0.52 -13.49 23.24
N GLU A 411 -1.00 -14.28 24.20
CA GLU A 411 -1.63 -15.57 23.90
C GLU A 411 -2.96 -15.41 23.15
N THR A 412 -3.72 -14.35 23.42
CA THR A 412 -4.95 -14.06 22.67
C THR A 412 -4.66 -13.69 21.22
N VAL A 413 -3.65 -12.85 20.96
CA VAL A 413 -3.16 -12.53 19.61
C VAL A 413 -2.69 -13.82 18.92
N ALA A 414 -1.86 -14.62 19.58
CA ALA A 414 -1.34 -15.86 19.01
C ALA A 414 -2.45 -16.84 18.65
N TRP A 415 -3.46 -17.00 19.51
CA TRP A 415 -4.64 -17.82 19.24
C TRP A 415 -5.46 -17.28 18.06
N LEU A 416 -5.70 -15.96 18.00
CA LEU A 416 -6.42 -15.35 16.87
C LEU A 416 -5.70 -15.59 15.55
N VAL A 417 -4.38 -15.45 15.52
CA VAL A 417 -3.56 -15.73 14.34
C VAL A 417 -3.61 -17.21 13.96
N GLU A 418 -3.53 -18.12 14.93
CA GLU A 418 -3.61 -19.56 14.66
C GLU A 418 -4.97 -19.97 14.10
N GLN A 419 -6.04 -19.32 14.57
CA GLN A 419 -7.43 -19.67 14.26
C GLN A 419 -8.07 -18.76 13.19
N HIS A 420 -7.33 -17.84 12.56
CA HIS A 420 -7.90 -16.79 11.72
C HIS A 420 -8.74 -17.32 10.53
N LEU A 421 -8.43 -18.52 10.03
CA LEU A 421 -9.20 -19.18 8.96
C LEU A 421 -10.41 -19.96 9.48
N THR A 422 -10.45 -20.32 10.76
CA THR A 422 -11.41 -21.29 11.32
C THR A 422 -12.85 -20.85 11.12
N MET A 423 -13.16 -19.58 11.36
CA MET A 423 -14.53 -19.08 11.21
C MET A 423 -14.97 -19.08 9.75
N SER A 424 -14.13 -18.58 8.84
CA SER A 424 -14.39 -18.56 7.39
C SER A 424 -14.58 -19.97 6.83
N MET A 425 -13.69 -20.90 7.18
CA MET A 425 -13.76 -22.29 6.73
C MET A 425 -14.99 -23.01 7.27
N THR A 426 -15.33 -22.82 8.55
CA THR A 426 -16.52 -23.42 9.17
C THR A 426 -17.79 -22.90 8.52
N ALA A 427 -17.92 -21.57 8.38
CA ALA A 427 -19.10 -20.93 7.82
C ALA A 427 -19.36 -21.33 6.36
N GLN A 428 -18.30 -21.50 5.55
CA GLN A 428 -18.43 -21.71 4.10
C GLN A 428 -18.34 -23.17 3.66
N SER A 429 -17.80 -24.07 4.48
CA SER A 429 -17.50 -25.45 4.07
C SER A 429 -18.23 -26.52 4.90
N ARG A 430 -19.02 -26.14 5.91
CA ARG A 430 -19.76 -27.06 6.77
C ARG A 430 -21.25 -26.74 6.77
N ASP A 431 -22.06 -27.72 7.18
CA ASP A 431 -23.48 -27.51 7.41
C ASP A 431 -23.69 -26.82 8.77
N LEU A 432 -24.25 -25.61 8.74
CA LEU A 432 -24.55 -24.80 9.92
C LEU A 432 -25.84 -25.23 10.64
N ALA A 433 -26.67 -26.07 10.01
CA ALA A 433 -27.82 -26.69 10.67
C ALA A 433 -27.43 -27.91 11.52
N ASP A 434 -26.23 -28.48 11.29
CA ASP A 434 -25.72 -29.58 12.10
C ASP A 434 -25.24 -29.08 13.47
N ARG A 435 -25.91 -29.54 14.53
CA ARG A 435 -25.53 -29.24 15.91
C ARG A 435 -24.09 -29.61 16.22
N LYS A 436 -23.55 -30.67 15.60
CA LYS A 436 -22.15 -31.05 15.80
C LYS A 436 -21.19 -29.99 15.27
N THR A 437 -21.45 -29.41 14.10
CA THR A 437 -20.65 -28.28 13.57
C THR A 437 -20.60 -27.12 14.58
N ILE A 438 -21.75 -26.75 15.14
CA ILE A 438 -21.84 -25.65 16.11
C ILE A 438 -21.09 -25.97 17.41
N LEU A 439 -21.25 -27.20 17.94
CA LEU A 439 -20.53 -27.63 19.14
C LEU A 439 -19.01 -27.69 18.92
N ASP A 440 -18.57 -28.21 17.77
CA ASP A 440 -17.16 -28.30 17.40
C ASP A 440 -16.55 -26.89 17.26
N PHE A 441 -17.25 -25.93 16.64
CA PHE A 441 -16.81 -24.54 16.57
C PHE A 441 -16.80 -23.84 17.94
N ALA A 442 -17.85 -24.03 18.76
CA ALA A 442 -17.91 -23.53 20.12
C ALA A 442 -16.74 -24.02 20.98
N ALA A 443 -16.35 -25.30 20.81
CA ALA A 443 -15.21 -25.89 21.50
C ALA A 443 -13.87 -25.27 21.10
N VAL A 444 -13.74 -24.73 19.88
CA VAL A 444 -12.56 -24.01 19.42
C VAL A 444 -12.53 -22.58 19.98
N VAL A 445 -13.62 -21.81 19.85
CA VAL A 445 -13.65 -20.41 20.30
C VAL A 445 -13.68 -20.28 21.82
N GLN A 446 -14.30 -21.23 22.52
CA GLN A 446 -14.37 -21.38 23.99
C GLN A 446 -15.02 -20.25 24.78
N SER A 447 -15.07 -19.02 24.25
CA SER A 447 -15.70 -17.87 24.90
C SER A 447 -16.33 -16.94 23.88
N LEU A 448 -17.34 -16.20 24.33
CA LEU A 448 -18.01 -15.19 23.51
C LEU A 448 -17.00 -14.12 23.06
N GLU A 449 -16.08 -13.70 23.93
CA GLU A 449 -15.07 -12.69 23.61
C GLU A 449 -14.16 -13.12 22.45
N ARG A 450 -13.66 -14.37 22.46
CA ARG A 450 -12.87 -14.92 21.36
C ARG A 450 -13.66 -15.02 20.06
N MET A 451 -14.93 -15.42 20.13
CA MET A 451 -15.81 -15.49 18.96
C MET A 451 -16.02 -14.09 18.34
N LYS A 452 -16.23 -13.07 19.16
CA LYS A 452 -16.38 -11.66 18.73
C LYS A 452 -15.13 -11.14 18.02
N MET A 453 -13.96 -11.34 18.63
CA MET A 453 -12.68 -10.93 18.03
C MET A 453 -12.42 -11.67 16.71
N LEU A 454 -12.67 -12.98 16.66
CA LEU A 454 -12.46 -13.79 15.46
C LEU A 454 -13.42 -13.41 14.33
N LEU A 455 -14.69 -13.09 14.63
CA LEU A 455 -15.66 -12.60 13.66
C LEU A 455 -15.18 -11.32 12.98
N VAL A 456 -14.83 -10.31 13.78
CA VAL A 456 -14.40 -9.02 13.27
C VAL A 456 -13.12 -9.16 12.43
N LEU A 457 -12.15 -9.95 12.91
CA LEU A 457 -10.92 -10.24 12.19
C LEU A 457 -11.23 -10.90 10.82
N THR A 458 -12.10 -11.91 10.82
CA THR A 458 -12.52 -12.63 9.60
C THR A 458 -13.18 -11.71 8.59
N ILE A 459 -14.05 -10.81 9.03
CA ILE A 459 -14.75 -9.86 8.13
C ILE A 459 -13.74 -8.87 7.52
N ALA A 460 -12.87 -8.29 8.34
CA ALA A 460 -11.84 -7.36 7.87
C ALA A 460 -10.88 -8.05 6.88
N ASP A 461 -10.45 -9.28 7.16
CA ASP A 461 -9.60 -10.09 6.29
C ASP A 461 -10.27 -10.36 4.93
N ILE A 462 -11.49 -10.92 4.91
CA ILE A 462 -12.20 -11.22 3.65
C ILE A 462 -12.43 -9.96 2.80
N LYS A 463 -12.74 -8.81 3.41
CA LYS A 463 -12.89 -7.54 2.68
C LYS A 463 -11.58 -7.05 2.09
N ALA A 464 -10.47 -7.25 2.80
CA ALA A 464 -9.15 -6.78 2.37
C ALA A 464 -8.62 -7.53 1.14
N VAL A 465 -9.04 -8.79 0.94
CA VAL A 465 -8.64 -9.64 -0.20
C VAL A 465 -8.87 -8.97 -1.56
N GLY A 466 -9.98 -8.23 -1.71
CA GLY A 466 -10.25 -7.43 -2.90
C GLY A 466 -11.72 -7.26 -3.29
N PRO A 467 -11.99 -6.46 -4.34
CA PRO A 467 -13.35 -6.21 -4.81
C PRO A 467 -14.10 -7.48 -5.18
N GLY A 468 -15.38 -7.55 -4.85
CA GLY A 468 -16.26 -8.70 -5.18
C GLY A 468 -16.01 -9.97 -4.37
N VAL A 469 -14.98 -10.03 -3.52
CA VAL A 469 -14.70 -11.20 -2.67
C VAL A 469 -15.72 -11.30 -1.53
N TRP A 470 -16.07 -10.17 -0.90
CA TRP A 470 -17.16 -10.09 0.06
C TRP A 470 -18.51 -9.98 -0.67
N ASN A 471 -19.51 -10.73 -0.21
CA ASN A 471 -20.89 -10.64 -0.70
C ASN A 471 -21.90 -10.95 0.42
N GLY A 472 -23.18 -10.61 0.20
CA GLY A 472 -24.24 -10.77 1.20
C GLY A 472 -24.40 -12.22 1.69
N TRP A 473 -24.19 -13.21 0.82
CA TRP A 473 -24.25 -14.63 1.17
C TRP A 473 -23.15 -15.02 2.19
N LYS A 474 -21.90 -14.60 1.98
CA LYS A 474 -20.82 -14.83 2.97
C LYS A 474 -21.12 -14.13 4.30
N GLY A 475 -21.67 -12.91 4.23
CA GLY A 475 -22.12 -12.19 5.42
C GLY A 475 -23.17 -12.97 6.20
N GLN A 476 -24.16 -13.55 5.51
CA GLN A 476 -25.22 -14.34 6.13
C GLN A 476 -24.66 -15.61 6.80
N LEU A 477 -23.75 -16.34 6.15
CA LEU A 477 -23.12 -17.53 6.74
C LEU A 477 -22.38 -17.21 8.04
N LEU A 478 -21.62 -16.11 8.08
CA LEU A 478 -20.91 -15.66 9.28
C LEU A 478 -21.89 -15.28 10.41
N ARG A 479 -22.99 -14.58 10.07
CA ARG A 479 -24.06 -14.26 11.04
C ARG A 479 -24.73 -15.51 11.59
N THR A 480 -25.10 -16.46 10.71
CA THR A 480 -25.71 -17.73 11.12
C THR A 480 -24.80 -18.49 12.06
N LEU A 481 -23.51 -18.66 11.71
CA LEU A 481 -22.55 -19.34 12.58
C LEU A 481 -22.43 -18.65 13.95
N TYR A 482 -22.35 -17.32 13.98
CA TYR A 482 -22.27 -16.55 15.24
C TYR A 482 -23.52 -16.78 16.11
N TYR A 483 -24.72 -16.59 15.56
CA TYR A 483 -25.98 -16.67 16.33
C TYR A 483 -26.35 -18.09 16.76
N GLU A 484 -25.94 -19.12 16.03
CA GLU A 484 -26.14 -20.50 16.47
C GLU A 484 -25.12 -20.92 17.54
N THR A 485 -23.92 -20.32 17.53
CA THR A 485 -22.87 -20.60 18.51
C THR A 485 -23.06 -19.82 19.82
N GLU A 486 -23.57 -18.59 19.76
CA GLU A 486 -23.74 -17.71 20.94
C GLU A 486 -24.49 -18.40 22.10
N PRO A 487 -25.66 -19.04 21.90
CA PRO A 487 -26.36 -19.73 22.99
C PRO A 487 -25.58 -20.88 23.61
N VAL A 488 -24.70 -21.55 22.85
CA VAL A 488 -23.86 -22.63 23.37
C VAL A 488 -22.82 -22.07 24.34
N LEU A 489 -22.25 -20.90 24.03
CA LEU A 489 -21.24 -20.24 24.85
C LEU A 489 -21.82 -19.54 26.08
N THR A 490 -23.08 -19.09 26.03
CA THR A 490 -23.74 -18.36 27.13
C THR A 490 -24.65 -19.25 27.99
N GLY A 491 -24.71 -20.56 27.72
CA GLY A 491 -25.58 -21.48 28.47
C GLY A 491 -27.07 -21.26 28.22
N GLY A 492 -27.46 -20.96 26.98
CA GLY A 492 -28.85 -20.81 26.53
C GLY A 492 -29.42 -19.39 26.56
N HIS A 493 -28.63 -18.39 26.96
CA HIS A 493 -29.04 -16.98 27.04
C HIS A 493 -28.57 -16.23 25.78
N SER A 494 -29.45 -16.04 24.81
CA SER A 494 -29.14 -15.25 23.59
C SER A 494 -29.48 -13.78 23.81
N GLN A 495 -28.60 -12.85 23.40
CA GLN A 495 -28.93 -11.41 23.41
C GLN A 495 -30.04 -11.05 22.42
N VAL A 496 -30.22 -11.85 21.36
CA VAL A 496 -31.27 -11.67 20.35
C VAL A 496 -32.21 -12.89 20.35
N SER A 497 -33.52 -12.66 20.51
CA SER A 497 -34.51 -13.75 20.48
C SER A 497 -34.61 -14.38 19.08
N ARG A 498 -34.93 -15.68 19.00
CA ARG A 498 -35.16 -16.40 17.73
C ARG A 498 -36.18 -15.69 16.84
N ASP A 499 -37.20 -15.09 17.43
CA ASP A 499 -38.26 -14.39 16.71
C ASP A 499 -37.77 -13.09 16.05
N ARG A 500 -36.88 -12.34 16.72
CA ARG A 500 -36.22 -11.17 16.10
C ARG A 500 -35.27 -11.56 14.97
N ARG A 501 -34.61 -12.73 15.07
CA ARG A 501 -33.72 -13.27 14.02
C ARG A 501 -34.49 -13.63 12.75
N VAL A 502 -35.66 -14.27 12.88
CA VAL A 502 -36.51 -14.63 11.73
C VAL A 502 -37.07 -13.37 11.05
N ALA A 503 -37.50 -12.38 11.83
CA ALA A 503 -38.02 -11.13 11.29
C ALA A 503 -36.94 -10.32 10.53
N ALA A 504 -35.70 -10.27 11.04
CA ALA A 504 -34.59 -9.58 10.35
C ALA A 504 -34.18 -10.29 9.05
N ALA A 505 -34.11 -11.63 9.04
CA ALA A 505 -33.79 -12.40 7.83
C ALA A 505 -34.87 -12.28 6.74
N GLN A 506 -36.13 -12.06 7.12
CA GLN A 506 -37.24 -11.79 6.18
C GLN A 506 -37.21 -10.38 5.59
N LEU A 507 -36.55 -9.41 6.25
CA LEU A 507 -36.38 -8.04 5.77
C LEU A 507 -35.17 -7.86 4.84
N GLU A 508 -34.21 -8.79 4.86
CA GLU A 508 -33.02 -8.81 3.99
C GLU A 508 -33.23 -9.56 2.65
N LEU A 509 -34.38 -10.22 2.48
CA LEU A 509 -34.84 -10.83 1.21
C LEU A 509 -35.68 -9.83 0.42
#